data_AF-A0A6I4IXG1-F1
#
_entry.id   AF-A0A6I4IXG1-F1
#
_cell.length_a   1.000
_cell.length_b   1.000
_cell.length_c   1.000
_cell.angle_alpha   90.00
_cell.angle_beta   90.00
_cell.angle_gamma   90.00
#
_symmetry.space_group_name_H-M   'P 1'
#
loop_
_entity.id
_entity.type
_entity.pdbx_description
1 polymer ?
#
loop_
_entity_poly.entity_id
_entity_poly.type
_entity_poly.pdbx_seq_one_letter_code
_entity_poly.pdbx_strand_id
1 'polypeptide(L)'
;MSEDLKTKITSWLANEGYPLEYFTAATFRDAGLSVYQGLHVRADMNSKPREMDVVAQATFRDDHRWIRLETVVECKWSADKPLIAFTSPQARMQTSACIAQTISSEVWDALLWLLRGSPLLHGLALFRTPENPAFGGRQAFGNQDRFYGALASVTAACSAVVRRTDRMNGTRGFVPEYGIATFPVIVVDAPLFEASYDDDNAEVSVKEVQSTRCHWRGSADWPLVTTIDVVTRDALSDFAYERSADFQKLGMIALEQLDLLLKAYAKKDKDIIFGQRGVSGRSAAPRLLQQLFRLSRSEETEPVSPLEGMTPEQSDDRF
;
A
#
# COMPACT_ATOMS: atom_id res chain seq x y z
N MET A 1 41.78 -23.85 14.25
CA MET A 1 40.78 -23.26 15.17
C MET A 1 39.83 -22.25 14.50
N SER A 2 40.22 -21.52 13.44
CA SER A 2 39.29 -20.59 12.75
C SER A 2 38.22 -21.28 11.89
N GLU A 3 38.53 -22.45 11.32
CA GLU A 3 37.62 -23.22 10.46
C GLU A 3 36.43 -23.82 11.24
N ASP A 4 36.64 -24.16 12.51
CA ASP A 4 35.62 -24.71 13.42
C ASP A 4 34.59 -23.65 13.85
N LEU A 5 35.03 -22.43 14.17
CA LEU A 5 34.12 -21.35 14.56
C LEU A 5 33.26 -20.87 13.38
N LYS A 6 33.84 -20.72 12.18
CA LYS A 6 33.09 -20.32 10.98
C LYS A 6 31.97 -21.32 10.68
N THR A 7 32.29 -22.61 10.72
CA THR A 7 31.30 -23.68 10.49
C THR A 7 30.18 -23.63 11.52
N LYS A 8 30.50 -23.44 12.80
CA LYS A 8 29.50 -23.29 13.87
C LYS A 8 28.58 -22.08 13.65
N ILE A 9 29.14 -20.93 13.27
CA ILE A 9 28.37 -19.72 12.96
C ILE A 9 27.46 -19.96 11.76
N THR A 10 27.96 -20.56 10.68
CA THR A 10 27.16 -20.85 9.48
C THR A 10 26.03 -21.83 9.79
N SER A 11 26.31 -22.91 10.53
CA SER A 11 25.27 -23.88 10.93
C SER A 11 24.23 -23.26 11.86
N TRP A 12 24.64 -22.36 12.77
CA TRP A 12 23.69 -21.63 13.61
C TRP A 12 22.80 -20.72 12.75
N LEU A 13 23.39 -19.87 11.92
CA LEU A 13 22.64 -18.96 11.03
C LEU A 13 21.68 -19.69 10.09
N ALA A 14 22.03 -20.90 9.63
CA ALA A 14 21.16 -21.71 8.78
C ALA A 14 19.86 -22.17 9.46
N ASN A 15 19.79 -22.13 10.80
CA ASN A 15 18.61 -22.46 11.59
C ASN A 15 17.88 -21.20 12.12
N GLU A 16 18.30 -20.02 11.69
CA GLU A 16 17.67 -18.74 12.02
C GLU A 16 16.84 -18.22 10.83
N GLY A 17 16.09 -17.13 11.04
CA GLY A 17 15.33 -16.46 9.96
C GLY A 17 16.21 -15.66 8.98
N TYR A 18 17.42 -15.27 9.39
CA TYR A 18 18.30 -14.36 8.65
C TYR A 18 18.61 -14.79 7.20
N PRO A 19 18.87 -16.08 6.87
CA PRO A 19 19.12 -16.48 5.49
C PRO A 19 17.98 -16.13 4.54
N LEU A 20 16.73 -16.23 5.00
CA LEU A 20 15.56 -15.87 4.19
C LEU A 20 15.50 -14.36 3.96
N GLU A 21 15.84 -13.55 4.96
CA GLU A 21 15.89 -12.09 4.83
C GLU A 21 16.97 -11.65 3.84
N TYR A 22 18.18 -12.21 3.93
CA TYR A 22 19.27 -11.94 2.97
C TYR A 22 18.90 -12.36 1.55
N PHE A 23 18.32 -13.55 1.41
CA PHE A 23 17.84 -14.04 0.10
C PHE A 23 16.79 -13.09 -0.47
N THR A 24 15.78 -12.73 0.33
CA THR A 24 14.71 -11.80 -0.06
C THR A 24 15.27 -10.45 -0.51
N ALA A 25 16.20 -9.89 0.26
CA ALA A 25 16.82 -8.62 -0.05
C ALA A 25 17.65 -8.67 -1.34
N ALA A 26 18.39 -9.76 -1.57
CA ALA A 26 19.13 -9.97 -2.81
C ALA A 26 18.18 -10.08 -4.01
N THR A 27 17.12 -10.88 -3.90
CA THR A 27 16.15 -11.10 -4.98
C THR A 27 15.45 -9.82 -5.42
N PHE A 28 15.02 -8.95 -4.49
CA PHE A 28 14.44 -7.66 -4.86
C PHE A 28 15.47 -6.68 -5.45
N ARG A 29 16.74 -6.76 -5.03
CA ARG A 29 17.83 -5.96 -5.62
C ARG A 29 18.10 -6.39 -7.06
N ASP A 30 18.11 -7.70 -7.32
CA ASP A 30 18.30 -8.26 -8.66
C ASP A 30 17.12 -7.88 -9.58
N ALA A 31 15.92 -7.73 -9.04
CA ALA A 31 14.76 -7.18 -9.74
C ALA A 31 14.83 -5.65 -9.97
N GLY A 32 15.90 -4.98 -9.56
CA GLY A 32 16.16 -3.56 -9.81
C GLY A 32 15.56 -2.60 -8.78
N LEU A 33 15.08 -3.10 -7.63
CA LEU A 33 14.59 -2.25 -6.55
C LEU A 33 15.72 -1.83 -5.59
N SER A 34 15.57 -0.67 -4.96
CA SER A 34 16.43 -0.28 -3.84
C SER A 34 15.98 -1.00 -2.58
N VAL A 35 16.90 -1.58 -1.81
CA VAL A 35 16.57 -2.48 -0.70
C VAL A 35 17.26 -2.07 0.59
N TYR A 36 16.52 -2.12 1.70
CA TYR A 36 17.00 -1.97 3.07
C TYR A 36 16.57 -3.16 3.92
N GLN A 37 17.35 -3.47 4.96
CA GLN A 37 17.07 -4.55 5.92
C GLN A 37 17.16 -4.02 7.35
N GLY A 38 16.38 -4.60 8.27
CA GLY A 38 16.42 -4.25 9.70
C GLY A 38 15.99 -2.80 10.00
N LEU A 39 15.14 -2.22 9.14
CA LEU A 39 14.68 -0.84 9.32
C LEU A 39 13.71 -0.76 10.49
N HIS A 40 13.91 0.22 11.36
CA HIS A 40 13.03 0.45 12.50
C HIS A 40 12.09 1.62 12.23
N VAL A 41 10.78 1.38 12.37
CA VAL A 41 9.74 2.41 12.20
C VAL A 41 8.91 2.59 13.47
N ARG A 42 8.56 3.83 13.78
CA ARG A 42 7.69 4.20 14.91
C ARG A 42 6.40 4.82 14.40
N ALA A 43 5.26 4.29 14.86
CA ALA A 43 3.94 4.85 14.54
C ALA A 43 3.74 6.23 15.20
N ASP A 44 4.29 6.43 16.40
CA ASP A 44 4.37 7.70 17.12
C ASP A 44 5.64 7.78 18.00
N MET A 45 5.94 8.94 18.59
CA MET A 45 7.16 9.14 19.41
C MET A 45 7.22 8.23 20.64
N ASN A 46 6.08 7.78 21.15
CA ASN A 46 5.97 6.96 22.37
C ASN A 46 5.86 5.45 22.07
N SER A 47 5.55 5.09 20.82
CA SER A 47 5.46 3.70 20.37
C SER A 47 6.84 3.04 20.32
N LYS A 48 6.91 1.75 20.69
CA LYS A 48 8.12 0.95 20.48
C LYS A 48 8.42 0.86 18.98
N PRO A 49 9.67 1.05 18.54
CA PRO A 49 10.00 0.83 17.13
C PRO A 49 9.74 -0.62 16.76
N ARG A 50 9.16 -0.80 15.58
CA ARG A 50 9.01 -2.11 14.94
C ARG A 50 10.10 -2.26 13.91
N GLU A 51 10.83 -3.36 13.99
CA GLU A 51 11.77 -3.79 12.97
C GLU A 51 11.00 -4.31 11.75
N MET A 52 11.48 -3.98 10.56
CA MET A 52 11.02 -4.48 9.28
C MET A 52 12.16 -5.29 8.67
N ASP A 53 11.89 -6.54 8.34
CA ASP A 53 12.92 -7.48 7.87
C ASP A 53 13.54 -6.99 6.57
N VAL A 54 12.71 -6.71 5.55
CA VAL A 54 13.15 -6.16 4.26
C VAL A 54 12.17 -5.09 3.77
N VAL A 55 12.70 -3.99 3.24
CA VAL A 55 11.93 -2.98 2.49
C VAL A 55 12.56 -2.83 1.11
N ALA A 56 11.78 -3.10 0.06
CA ALA A 56 12.19 -2.90 -1.33
C ALA A 56 11.38 -1.75 -1.94
N GLN A 57 12.03 -0.81 -2.62
CA GLN A 57 11.36 0.42 -3.06
C GLN A 57 11.75 0.85 -4.49
N ALA A 58 10.80 1.51 -5.14
CA ALA A 58 11.01 2.31 -6.34
C ALA A 58 10.63 3.77 -6.05
N THR A 59 11.50 4.71 -6.39
CA THR A 59 11.27 6.15 -6.20
C THR A 59 11.15 6.82 -7.56
N PHE A 60 10.10 7.61 -7.72
CA PHE A 60 9.80 8.38 -8.92
C PHE A 60 9.81 9.84 -8.52
N ARG A 61 10.55 10.66 -9.27
CA ARG A 61 10.73 12.07 -8.94
C ARG A 61 10.80 12.95 -10.17
N ASP A 62 10.45 14.19 -9.95
CA ASP A 62 10.87 15.33 -10.75
C ASP A 62 11.63 16.34 -9.86
N ASP A 63 11.88 17.54 -10.37
CA ASP A 63 12.74 18.54 -9.74
C ASP A 63 12.35 18.89 -8.29
N HIS A 64 11.08 18.71 -7.91
CA HIS A 64 10.58 19.11 -6.59
C HIS A 64 9.71 18.04 -5.90
N ARG A 65 9.34 16.94 -6.58
CA ARG A 65 8.28 16.03 -6.09
C ARG A 65 8.72 14.58 -6.15
N TRP A 66 8.46 13.85 -5.08
CA TRP A 66 9.03 12.52 -4.86
C TRP A 66 7.92 11.58 -4.38
N ILE A 67 7.50 10.66 -5.25
CA ILE A 67 6.59 9.59 -4.88
C ILE A 67 7.31 8.26 -4.83
N ARG A 68 6.95 7.44 -3.85
CA ARG A 68 7.59 6.16 -3.60
C ARG A 68 6.57 5.03 -3.49
N LEU A 69 6.93 3.90 -4.08
CA LEU A 69 6.26 2.62 -3.88
C LEU A 69 7.19 1.72 -3.07
N GLU A 70 6.70 1.17 -1.96
CA GLU A 70 7.47 0.28 -1.10
C GLU A 70 6.78 -1.08 -0.97
N THR A 71 7.54 -2.15 -1.15
CA THR A 71 7.18 -3.49 -0.72
C THR A 71 7.80 -3.71 0.66
N VAL A 72 6.95 -3.79 1.69
CA VAL A 72 7.36 -4.06 3.06
C VAL A 72 7.20 -5.55 3.30
N VAL A 73 8.30 -6.22 3.63
CA VAL A 73 8.36 -7.68 3.69
C VAL A 73 8.57 -8.15 5.13
N GLU A 74 7.74 -9.11 5.53
CA GLU A 74 7.96 -9.94 6.72
C GLU A 74 8.41 -11.33 6.25
N CYS A 75 9.56 -11.79 6.74
CA CYS A 75 10.10 -13.11 6.45
C CYS A 75 9.66 -14.11 7.52
N LYS A 76 9.12 -15.24 7.10
CA LYS A 76 8.70 -16.33 7.99
C LYS A 76 9.34 -17.63 7.56
N TRP A 77 10.35 -18.01 8.31
CA TRP A 77 10.95 -19.32 8.22
C TRP A 77 10.22 -20.32 9.13
N SER A 78 9.93 -21.51 8.59
CA SER A 78 9.26 -22.58 9.32
C SER A 78 9.62 -23.93 8.69
N ALA A 79 10.86 -24.38 8.90
CA ALA A 79 11.43 -25.54 8.22
C ALA A 79 10.59 -26.83 8.30
N ASP A 80 9.79 -27.02 9.35
CA ASP A 80 9.06 -28.26 9.61
C ASP A 80 7.54 -28.14 9.53
N LYS A 81 6.98 -26.92 9.43
CA LYS A 81 5.52 -26.71 9.57
C LYS A 81 4.95 -25.88 8.44
N PRO A 82 4.02 -26.45 7.65
CA PRO A 82 3.33 -25.72 6.61
C PRO A 82 2.53 -24.53 7.13
N LEU A 83 2.37 -23.52 6.27
CA LEU A 83 1.41 -22.45 6.45
C LEU A 83 0.16 -22.75 5.61
N ILE A 84 -1.02 -22.52 6.19
CA ILE A 84 -2.30 -22.72 5.52
C ILE A 84 -3.02 -21.38 5.48
N ALA A 85 -3.38 -20.93 4.29
CA ALA A 85 -4.25 -19.79 4.06
C ALA A 85 -5.69 -20.26 3.86
N PHE A 86 -6.63 -19.71 4.61
CA PHE A 86 -8.06 -20.01 4.46
C PHE A 86 -8.63 -19.13 3.35
N THR A 87 -9.20 -19.75 2.32
CA THR A 87 -9.66 -19.10 1.10
C THR A 87 -11.17 -19.23 0.93
N SER A 88 -11.78 -18.24 0.28
CA SER A 88 -13.22 -18.22 0.05
C SER A 88 -13.58 -17.25 -1.09
N PRO A 89 -14.50 -17.60 -2.01
CA PRO A 89 -15.00 -16.66 -3.01
C PRO A 89 -15.63 -15.40 -2.40
N GLN A 90 -16.19 -15.49 -1.19
CA GLN A 90 -16.82 -14.38 -0.48
C GLN A 90 -15.79 -13.37 0.08
N ALA A 91 -14.53 -13.76 0.18
CA ALA A 91 -13.44 -12.85 0.52
C ALA A 91 -13.01 -11.95 -0.66
N ARG A 92 -13.58 -12.18 -1.85
CA ARG A 92 -13.21 -11.45 -3.07
C ARG A 92 -13.46 -9.95 -2.97
N MET A 93 -12.49 -9.20 -3.45
CA MET A 93 -12.52 -7.75 -3.56
C MET A 93 -12.60 -7.33 -5.03
N GLN A 94 -13.32 -6.25 -5.32
CA GLN A 94 -13.24 -5.61 -6.63
C GLN A 94 -11.87 -4.97 -6.81
N THR A 95 -11.25 -5.10 -7.99
CA THR A 95 -9.92 -4.53 -8.28
C THR A 95 -9.84 -3.03 -7.99
N SER A 96 -10.89 -2.27 -8.35
CA SER A 96 -10.96 -0.84 -8.02
C SER A 96 -10.97 -0.56 -6.51
N ALA A 97 -11.57 -1.46 -5.72
CA ALA A 97 -11.57 -1.33 -4.27
C ALA A 97 -10.20 -1.73 -3.70
N CYS A 98 -9.54 -2.74 -4.27
CA CYS A 98 -8.16 -3.10 -3.91
C CYS A 98 -7.21 -1.91 -4.12
N ILE A 99 -7.30 -1.25 -5.29
CA ILE A 99 -6.53 -0.03 -5.59
C ILE A 99 -6.83 1.05 -4.56
N ALA A 100 -8.10 1.36 -4.35
CA ALA A 100 -8.54 2.44 -3.49
C ALA A 100 -8.32 2.18 -2.00
N GLN A 101 -7.99 0.97 -1.55
CA GLN A 101 -7.74 0.64 -0.14
C GLN A 101 -6.27 0.34 0.17
N THR A 102 -5.38 0.52 -0.81
CA THR A 102 -3.93 0.43 -0.63
C THR A 102 -3.46 1.31 0.53
N ILE A 103 -2.62 0.74 1.41
CA ILE A 103 -2.03 1.48 2.53
C ILE A 103 -1.10 2.56 1.96
N SER A 104 -1.47 3.83 2.17
CA SER A 104 -0.81 4.95 1.51
C SER A 104 -0.94 6.26 2.27
N SER A 105 0.04 7.14 2.06
CA SER A 105 0.05 8.54 2.49
C SER A 105 -1.05 9.36 1.83
N GLU A 106 -1.33 10.56 2.34
CA GLU A 106 -2.43 11.40 1.84
C GLU A 106 -2.36 11.65 0.32
N VAL A 107 -1.15 11.86 -0.23
CA VAL A 107 -0.93 12.07 -1.67
C VAL A 107 -1.32 10.82 -2.46
N TRP A 108 -0.72 9.67 -2.14
CA TRP A 108 -1.02 8.43 -2.85
C TRP A 108 -2.46 7.98 -2.67
N ASP A 109 -3.07 8.22 -1.51
CA ASP A 109 -4.47 7.91 -1.27
C ASP A 109 -5.36 8.67 -2.25
N ALA A 110 -5.08 9.95 -2.50
CA ALA A 110 -5.75 10.75 -3.52
C ALA A 110 -5.49 10.22 -4.94
N LEU A 111 -4.24 9.90 -5.28
CA LEU A 111 -3.87 9.40 -6.62
C LEU A 111 -4.55 8.06 -6.92
N LEU A 112 -4.42 7.08 -6.03
CA LEU A 112 -5.02 5.75 -6.19
C LEU A 112 -6.54 5.85 -6.21
N TRP A 113 -7.13 6.76 -5.43
CA TRP A 113 -8.55 7.03 -5.55
C TRP A 113 -8.93 7.52 -6.94
N LEU A 114 -8.25 8.51 -7.50
CA LEU A 114 -8.54 9.02 -8.85
C LEU A 114 -8.34 7.95 -9.93
N LEU A 115 -7.34 7.09 -9.76
CA LEU A 115 -6.94 6.06 -10.72
C LEU A 115 -7.67 4.72 -10.55
N ARG A 116 -8.51 4.54 -9.52
CA ARG A 116 -9.13 3.24 -9.18
C ARG A 116 -9.97 2.61 -10.30
N GLY A 117 -10.51 3.41 -11.22
CA GLY A 117 -11.26 2.95 -12.38
C GLY A 117 -10.40 2.61 -13.60
N SER A 118 -9.07 2.75 -13.51
CA SER A 118 -8.18 2.68 -14.67
C SER A 118 -7.96 1.26 -15.18
N PRO A 119 -8.26 0.99 -16.47
CA PRO A 119 -7.91 -0.28 -17.10
C PRO A 119 -6.41 -0.56 -17.05
N LEU A 120 -5.58 0.49 -17.07
CA LEU A 120 -4.12 0.34 -16.95
C LEU A 120 -3.73 -0.21 -15.59
N LEU A 121 -4.36 0.26 -14.50
CA LEU A 121 -4.12 -0.26 -13.16
C LEU A 121 -4.76 -1.63 -12.96
N HIS A 122 -5.93 -1.88 -13.56
CA HIS A 122 -6.60 -3.18 -13.46
C HIS A 122 -5.79 -4.31 -14.09
N GLY A 123 -4.94 -3.98 -15.08
CA GLY A 123 -4.01 -4.92 -15.70
C GLY A 123 -2.76 -5.24 -14.88
N LEU A 124 -2.49 -4.52 -13.79
CA LEU A 124 -1.31 -4.77 -12.94
C LEU A 124 -1.55 -5.96 -12.02
N ALA A 125 -0.57 -6.86 -11.90
CA ALA A 125 -0.62 -7.98 -10.98
C ALA A 125 -0.71 -7.51 -9.51
N LEU A 126 -0.16 -6.34 -9.21
CA LEU A 126 -0.26 -5.62 -7.94
C LEU A 126 -1.69 -5.50 -7.42
N PHE A 127 -2.69 -5.40 -8.31
CA PHE A 127 -4.09 -5.21 -7.96
C PHE A 127 -5.00 -6.37 -8.39
N ARG A 128 -4.42 -7.44 -8.95
CA ARG A 128 -5.16 -8.65 -9.36
C ARG A 128 -5.78 -9.34 -8.14
N THR A 129 -7.10 -9.45 -8.11
CA THR A 129 -7.77 -10.23 -7.07
C THR A 129 -7.99 -11.66 -7.57
N PRO A 130 -7.50 -12.70 -6.86
CA PRO A 130 -7.76 -14.09 -7.25
C PRO A 130 -9.24 -14.45 -7.08
N GLU A 131 -9.67 -15.56 -7.68
CA GLU A 131 -11.05 -16.05 -7.54
C GLU A 131 -11.39 -16.45 -6.10
N ASN A 132 -10.45 -17.11 -5.43
CA ASN A 132 -10.54 -17.55 -4.05
C ASN A 132 -9.44 -16.90 -3.20
N PRO A 133 -9.54 -15.61 -2.86
CA PRO A 133 -8.53 -14.98 -2.02
C PRO A 133 -8.57 -15.53 -0.60
N ALA A 134 -7.42 -15.48 0.06
CA ALA A 134 -7.34 -15.77 1.47
C ALA A 134 -7.99 -14.65 2.30
N PHE A 135 -8.55 -15.00 3.46
CA PHE A 135 -9.06 -14.04 4.45
C PHE A 135 -8.39 -14.17 5.82
N GLY A 136 -7.53 -15.17 5.97
CA GLY A 136 -6.79 -15.50 7.18
C GLY A 136 -5.96 -16.75 6.95
N GLY A 137 -5.37 -17.29 8.01
CA GLY A 137 -4.58 -18.50 7.91
C GLY A 137 -4.00 -18.90 9.25
N ARG A 138 -3.20 -19.97 9.23
CA ARG A 138 -2.65 -20.64 10.41
C ARG A 138 -1.39 -21.41 10.04
N GLN A 139 -0.49 -21.63 11.01
CA GLN A 139 0.53 -22.68 10.91
C GLN A 139 -0.07 -24.06 11.21
N ALA A 140 0.09 -25.00 10.29
CA ALA A 140 -0.28 -26.40 10.50
C ALA A 140 0.56 -27.02 11.62
N PHE A 141 -0.05 -27.90 12.42
CA PHE A 141 0.65 -28.67 13.48
C PHE A 141 1.40 -27.81 14.53
N GLY A 142 1.06 -26.51 14.61
CA GLY A 142 1.55 -25.58 15.61
C GLY A 142 0.45 -25.10 16.54
N ASN A 143 0.86 -24.65 17.73
CA ASN A 143 0.00 -23.99 18.72
C ASN A 143 0.07 -22.45 18.62
N GLN A 144 0.93 -21.92 17.74
CA GLN A 144 1.13 -20.49 17.54
C GLN A 144 0.44 -20.03 16.27
N ASP A 145 -0.24 -18.88 16.35
CA ASP A 145 -0.85 -18.25 15.19
C ASP A 145 0.18 -17.37 14.44
N ARG A 146 1.19 -18.05 13.87
CA ARG A 146 2.28 -17.37 13.15
C ARG A 146 1.80 -16.66 11.88
N PHE A 147 0.75 -17.19 11.25
CA PHE A 147 0.17 -16.58 10.05
C PHE A 147 -0.54 -15.27 10.39
N TYR A 148 -1.45 -15.27 11.37
CA TYR A 148 -2.09 -14.04 11.83
C TYR A 148 -1.06 -13.04 12.35
N GLY A 149 -0.07 -13.50 13.12
CA GLY A 149 1.00 -12.64 13.63
C GLY A 149 1.78 -11.96 12.51
N ALA A 150 2.06 -12.67 11.41
CA ALA A 150 2.71 -12.09 10.22
C ALA A 150 1.82 -11.06 9.51
N LEU A 151 0.53 -11.36 9.30
CA LEU A 151 -0.43 -10.41 8.71
C LEU A 151 -0.51 -9.12 9.52
N ALA A 152 -0.62 -9.24 10.85
CA ALA A 152 -0.67 -8.12 11.77
C ALA A 152 0.63 -7.31 11.76
N SER A 153 1.79 -7.99 11.85
CA SER A 153 3.10 -7.34 11.87
C SER A 153 3.36 -6.51 10.61
N VAL A 154 3.20 -7.11 9.42
CA VAL A 154 3.49 -6.44 8.15
C VAL A 154 2.52 -5.28 7.88
N THR A 155 1.25 -5.44 8.25
CA THR A 155 0.24 -4.37 8.12
C THR A 155 0.56 -3.19 9.05
N ALA A 156 0.94 -3.47 10.30
CA ALA A 156 1.33 -2.46 11.26
C ALA A 156 2.59 -1.70 10.80
N ALA A 157 3.57 -2.42 10.23
CA ALA A 157 4.77 -1.81 9.65
C ALA A 157 4.43 -0.86 8.50
N CYS A 158 3.62 -1.30 7.54
CA CYS A 158 3.13 -0.47 6.42
C CYS A 158 2.43 0.80 6.92
N SER A 159 1.50 0.65 7.87
CA SER A 159 0.77 1.77 8.46
C SER A 159 1.71 2.74 9.17
N ALA A 160 2.71 2.25 9.90
CA ALA A 160 3.69 3.08 10.59
C ALA A 160 4.57 3.89 9.62
N VAL A 161 4.98 3.30 8.49
CA VAL A 161 5.73 3.97 7.41
C VAL A 161 4.91 5.11 6.80
N VAL A 162 3.65 4.84 6.47
CA VAL A 162 2.72 5.85 5.94
C VAL A 162 2.48 6.98 6.94
N ARG A 163 2.14 6.66 8.19
CA ARG A 163 1.89 7.67 9.24
C ARG A 163 3.12 8.52 9.56
N ARG A 164 4.32 7.94 9.48
CA ARG A 164 5.57 8.70 9.61
C ARG A 164 5.72 9.69 8.45
N THR A 165 5.44 9.26 7.23
CA THR A 165 5.49 10.09 6.03
C THR A 165 4.53 11.28 6.13
N ASP A 166 3.25 11.03 6.44
CA ASP A 166 2.25 12.09 6.57
C ASP A 166 2.61 13.10 7.68
N ARG A 167 3.23 12.65 8.78
CA ARG A 167 3.70 13.54 9.85
C ARG A 167 4.85 14.44 9.41
N MET A 168 5.78 13.92 8.60
CA MET A 168 6.92 14.70 8.09
C MET A 168 6.47 15.78 7.10
N ASN A 169 5.38 15.54 6.37
CA ASN A 169 4.85 16.46 5.37
C ASN A 169 4.24 17.76 5.94
N GLY A 170 3.96 17.84 7.24
CA GLY A 170 3.54 19.10 7.87
C GLY A 170 2.14 19.62 7.46
N THR A 171 1.90 20.92 7.69
CA THR A 171 0.58 21.56 7.87
C THR A 171 -0.39 21.56 6.68
N ARG A 172 -1.68 21.67 7.04
CA ARG A 172 -2.88 21.70 6.19
C ARG A 172 -2.85 22.85 5.17
N GLY A 173 -3.16 22.56 3.91
CA GLY A 173 -3.49 23.56 2.88
C GLY A 173 -2.77 23.40 1.54
N PHE A 174 -1.70 22.61 1.51
CA PHE A 174 -0.92 22.31 0.30
C PHE A 174 -0.91 20.81 0.03
N VAL A 175 -0.64 20.42 -1.21
CA VAL A 175 -0.37 19.02 -1.57
C VAL A 175 1.06 18.71 -1.10
N PRO A 176 1.27 17.65 -0.31
CA PRO A 176 2.61 17.26 0.10
C PRO A 176 3.55 16.94 -1.08
N GLU A 177 4.82 17.32 -0.95
CA GLU A 177 5.86 17.07 -1.97
C GLU A 177 6.37 15.62 -1.97
N TYR A 178 6.19 14.92 -0.84
CA TYR A 178 6.60 13.54 -0.67
C TYR A 178 5.40 12.64 -0.38
N GLY A 179 5.30 11.53 -1.11
CA GLY A 179 4.24 10.55 -0.93
C GLY A 179 4.75 9.12 -0.98
N ILE A 180 4.20 8.26 -0.14
CA ILE A 180 4.45 6.82 -0.15
C ILE A 180 3.16 5.99 -0.28
N ALA A 181 3.23 4.89 -1.02
CA ALA A 181 2.27 3.77 -0.95
C ALA A 181 3.03 2.47 -0.66
N THR A 182 2.47 1.66 0.23
CA THR A 182 3.12 0.44 0.75
C THR A 182 2.30 -0.80 0.39
N PHE A 183 3.00 -1.87 0.00
CA PHE A 183 2.45 -3.14 -0.42
C PHE A 183 3.02 -4.25 0.48
N PRO A 184 2.25 -4.74 1.46
CA PRO A 184 2.72 -5.76 2.39
C PRO A 184 2.92 -7.11 1.70
N VAL A 185 4.04 -7.75 2.00
CA VAL A 185 4.39 -9.09 1.50
C VAL A 185 4.89 -9.93 2.65
N ILE A 186 4.49 -11.20 2.68
CA ILE A 186 5.05 -12.21 3.58
C ILE A 186 5.80 -13.20 2.71
N VAL A 187 7.11 -13.33 2.94
CA VAL A 187 7.92 -14.36 2.29
C VAL A 187 8.07 -15.53 3.23
N VAL A 188 7.79 -16.73 2.73
CA VAL A 188 7.79 -17.95 3.54
C VAL A 188 8.82 -18.96 3.03
N ASP A 189 9.62 -19.50 3.93
CA ASP A 189 10.49 -20.65 3.67
C ASP A 189 9.91 -21.88 4.38
N ALA A 190 8.79 -22.34 3.82
CA ALA A 190 7.97 -23.46 4.26
C ALA A 190 6.94 -23.80 3.16
N PRO A 191 6.39 -25.03 3.13
CA PRO A 191 5.24 -25.35 2.29
C PRO A 191 4.04 -24.44 2.59
N LEU A 192 3.40 -23.95 1.54
CA LEU A 192 2.22 -23.07 1.62
C LEU A 192 1.02 -23.77 0.99
N PHE A 193 -0.09 -23.79 1.72
CA PHE A 193 -1.33 -24.40 1.26
C PHE A 193 -2.47 -23.37 1.28
N GLU A 194 -3.39 -23.50 0.34
CA GLU A 194 -4.73 -22.93 0.44
C GLU A 194 -5.70 -24.01 0.93
N ALA A 195 -6.60 -23.62 1.83
CA ALA A 195 -7.70 -24.46 2.30
C ALA A 195 -9.03 -23.76 2.00
N SER A 196 -9.97 -24.49 1.43
CA SER A 196 -11.35 -24.05 1.18
C SER A 196 -12.33 -25.13 1.58
N TYR A 197 -13.58 -24.76 1.83
CA TYR A 197 -14.66 -25.73 2.01
C TYR A 197 -15.22 -26.10 0.63
N ASP A 198 -15.25 -27.38 0.33
CA ASP A 198 -15.89 -27.95 -0.86
C ASP A 198 -17.35 -28.26 -0.51
N ASP A 199 -18.26 -27.42 -1.02
CA ASP A 199 -19.70 -27.56 -0.77
C ASP A 199 -20.28 -28.84 -1.40
N ASP A 200 -19.70 -29.35 -2.49
CA ASP A 200 -20.20 -30.55 -3.19
C ASP A 200 -19.88 -31.83 -2.41
N ASN A 201 -18.70 -31.89 -1.80
CA ASN A 201 -18.22 -33.04 -1.02
C ASN A 201 -18.37 -32.85 0.50
N ALA A 202 -18.83 -31.68 0.94
CA ALA A 202 -19.00 -31.29 2.34
C ALA A 202 -17.71 -31.43 3.20
N GLU A 203 -16.54 -31.22 2.59
CA GLU A 203 -15.23 -31.44 3.21
C GLU A 203 -14.28 -30.25 3.02
N VAL A 204 -13.19 -30.22 3.80
CA VAL A 204 -12.13 -29.24 3.60
C VAL A 204 -11.18 -29.76 2.52
N SER A 205 -11.08 -29.02 1.42
CA SER A 205 -10.06 -29.28 0.40
C SER A 205 -8.79 -28.48 0.72
N VAL A 206 -7.63 -29.06 0.44
CA VAL A 206 -6.33 -28.40 0.59
C VAL A 206 -5.51 -28.55 -0.68
N LYS A 207 -4.81 -27.48 -1.06
CA LYS A 207 -3.95 -27.46 -2.23
C LYS A 207 -2.66 -26.73 -1.92
N GLU A 208 -1.53 -27.34 -2.25
CA GLU A 208 -0.23 -26.67 -2.18
C GLU A 208 -0.12 -25.59 -3.26
N VAL A 209 0.37 -24.41 -2.89
CA VAL A 209 0.53 -23.26 -3.77
C VAL A 209 1.88 -22.59 -3.53
N GLN A 210 2.39 -21.93 -4.57
CA GLN A 210 3.64 -21.17 -4.48
C GLN A 210 3.42 -19.74 -3.98
N SER A 211 2.19 -19.24 -4.10
CA SER A 211 1.78 -17.92 -3.61
C SER A 211 0.28 -17.84 -3.42
N THR A 212 -0.18 -17.00 -2.51
CA THR A 212 -1.59 -16.63 -2.36
C THR A 212 -1.72 -15.15 -2.01
N ARG A 213 -2.92 -14.58 -2.20
CA ARG A 213 -3.23 -13.20 -1.84
C ARG A 213 -4.34 -13.16 -0.81
N CYS A 214 -4.07 -12.48 0.31
CA CYS A 214 -4.97 -12.32 1.43
C CYS A 214 -5.61 -10.93 1.42
N HIS A 215 -6.94 -10.88 1.51
CA HIS A 215 -7.71 -9.66 1.75
C HIS A 215 -8.14 -9.63 3.21
N TRP A 216 -7.30 -9.04 4.05
CA TRP A 216 -7.40 -9.15 5.50
C TRP A 216 -8.06 -7.93 6.15
N ARG A 217 -8.96 -8.17 7.11
CA ARG A 217 -9.70 -7.13 7.87
C ARG A 217 -9.36 -7.08 9.37
N GLY A 218 -8.34 -7.81 9.81
CA GLY A 218 -8.05 -8.00 11.24
C GLY A 218 -7.11 -6.98 11.87
N SER A 219 -6.73 -5.91 11.16
CA SER A 219 -5.74 -4.95 11.67
C SER A 219 -6.36 -3.94 12.64
N ALA A 220 -5.70 -3.72 13.77
CA ALA A 220 -5.99 -2.60 14.66
C ALA A 220 -5.36 -1.27 14.16
N ASP A 221 -4.32 -1.36 13.32
CA ASP A 221 -3.53 -0.22 12.84
C ASP A 221 -4.03 0.34 11.50
N TRP A 222 -4.94 -0.38 10.83
CA TRP A 222 -5.49 0.00 9.54
C TRP A 222 -6.99 -0.35 9.48
N PRO A 223 -7.88 0.64 9.28
CA PRO A 223 -9.33 0.42 9.37
C PRO A 223 -9.96 -0.19 8.11
N LEU A 224 -9.20 -0.34 7.02
CA LEU A 224 -9.67 -0.85 5.73
C LEU A 224 -9.14 -2.27 5.48
N VAL A 225 -9.61 -2.90 4.39
CA VAL A 225 -9.04 -4.17 3.95
C VAL A 225 -7.58 -3.96 3.56
N THR A 226 -6.70 -4.85 4.04
CA THR A 226 -5.30 -4.90 3.61
C THR A 226 -5.13 -6.05 2.63
N THR A 227 -4.59 -5.75 1.45
CA THR A 227 -4.18 -6.78 0.48
C THR A 227 -2.73 -7.15 0.73
N ILE A 228 -2.49 -8.40 1.10
CA ILE A 228 -1.18 -8.93 1.49
C ILE A 228 -0.86 -10.11 0.57
N ASP A 229 0.31 -10.08 -0.07
CA ASP A 229 0.80 -11.24 -0.81
C ASP A 229 1.59 -12.15 0.11
N VAL A 230 1.34 -13.45 0.04
CA VAL A 230 2.13 -14.49 0.72
C VAL A 230 2.81 -15.32 -0.35
N VAL A 231 4.13 -15.32 -0.36
CA VAL A 231 4.93 -15.91 -1.44
C VAL A 231 5.96 -16.84 -0.85
N THR A 232 6.07 -18.04 -1.41
CA THR A 232 7.14 -18.99 -1.04
C THR A 232 8.49 -18.47 -1.50
N ARG A 233 9.56 -18.96 -0.87
CA ARG A 233 10.94 -18.70 -1.28
C ARG A 233 11.16 -18.98 -2.76
N ASP A 234 10.60 -20.08 -3.27
CA ASP A 234 10.80 -20.54 -4.65
C ASP A 234 10.14 -19.62 -5.68
N ALA A 235 8.95 -19.07 -5.39
CA ALA A 235 8.27 -18.11 -6.27
C ALA A 235 8.74 -16.65 -6.12
N LEU A 236 9.64 -16.36 -5.18
CA LEU A 236 10.00 -14.98 -4.85
C LEU A 236 10.68 -14.25 -6.01
N SER A 237 11.49 -14.94 -6.80
CA SER A 237 12.20 -14.32 -7.94
C SER A 237 11.20 -13.76 -8.96
N ASP A 238 10.30 -14.59 -9.45
CA ASP A 238 9.29 -14.19 -10.45
C ASP A 238 8.39 -13.08 -9.90
N PHE A 239 7.98 -13.22 -8.63
CA PHE A 239 7.20 -12.20 -7.94
C PHE A 239 7.94 -10.85 -7.86
N ALA A 240 9.24 -10.85 -7.54
CA ALA A 240 10.02 -9.62 -7.41
C ALA A 240 10.17 -8.90 -8.75
N TYR A 241 10.41 -9.62 -9.85
CA TYR A 241 10.47 -9.04 -11.19
C TYR A 241 9.10 -8.48 -11.63
N GLU A 242 8.01 -9.21 -11.40
CA GLU A 242 6.66 -8.71 -11.70
C GLU A 242 6.32 -7.47 -10.87
N ARG A 243 6.63 -7.50 -9.57
CA ARG A 243 6.46 -6.37 -8.64
C ARG A 243 7.23 -5.14 -9.11
N SER A 244 8.47 -5.30 -9.53
CA SER A 244 9.30 -4.21 -10.04
C SER A 244 8.69 -3.61 -11.32
N ALA A 245 8.26 -4.45 -12.26
CA ALA A 245 7.61 -4.01 -13.49
C ALA A 245 6.30 -3.24 -13.23
N ASP A 246 5.48 -3.72 -12.29
CA ASP A 246 4.26 -3.04 -11.88
C ASP A 246 4.54 -1.71 -11.17
N PHE A 247 5.59 -1.64 -10.34
CA PHE A 247 6.02 -0.40 -9.71
C PHE A 247 6.41 0.65 -10.75
N GLN A 248 7.17 0.26 -11.79
CA GLN A 248 7.54 1.18 -12.87
C GLN A 248 6.31 1.74 -13.58
N LYS A 249 5.34 0.89 -13.94
CA LYS A 249 4.11 1.33 -14.61
C LYS A 249 3.27 2.24 -13.70
N LEU A 250 3.05 1.83 -12.45
CA LEU A 250 2.25 2.59 -11.50
C LEU A 250 2.89 3.94 -11.18
N GLY A 251 4.21 3.98 -10.98
CA GLY A 251 4.95 5.21 -10.69
C GLY A 251 4.84 6.25 -11.80
N MET A 252 4.97 5.83 -13.07
CA MET A 252 4.82 6.73 -14.22
C MET A 252 3.40 7.29 -14.33
N ILE A 253 2.38 6.44 -14.23
CA ILE A 253 0.97 6.87 -14.25
C ILE A 253 0.67 7.83 -13.09
N ALA A 254 1.21 7.53 -11.91
CA ALA A 254 0.99 8.34 -10.71
C ALA A 254 1.67 9.72 -10.79
N LEU A 255 2.86 9.82 -11.40
CA LEU A 255 3.53 11.11 -11.62
C LEU A 255 2.70 12.04 -12.52
N GLU A 256 2.15 11.51 -13.62
CA GLU A 256 1.26 12.28 -14.51
C GLU A 256 0.01 12.76 -13.75
N GLN A 257 -0.59 11.87 -12.95
CA GLN A 257 -1.78 12.21 -12.18
C GLN A 257 -1.49 13.20 -11.03
N LEU A 258 -0.30 13.15 -10.45
CA LEU A 258 0.16 14.09 -9.43
C LEU A 258 0.28 15.50 -10.00
N ASP A 259 0.78 15.65 -11.22
CA ASP A 259 0.85 16.94 -11.88
C ASP A 259 -0.52 17.59 -12.07
N LEU A 260 -1.53 16.80 -12.48
CA LEU A 260 -2.91 17.26 -12.57
C LEU A 260 -3.50 17.64 -11.21
N LEU A 261 -3.24 16.84 -10.18
CA LEU A 261 -3.69 17.13 -8.81
C LEU A 261 -3.11 18.45 -8.29
N LEU A 262 -1.84 18.71 -8.56
CA LEU A 262 -1.18 19.95 -8.18
C LEU A 262 -1.72 21.17 -8.93
N LYS A 263 -1.92 21.05 -10.24
CA LYS A 263 -2.58 22.09 -11.05
C LYS A 263 -3.98 22.40 -10.53
N ALA A 264 -4.74 21.38 -10.15
CA ALA A 264 -6.05 21.52 -9.54
C ALA A 264 -5.99 22.30 -8.23
N TYR A 265 -5.03 22.00 -7.35
CA TYR A 265 -4.84 22.74 -6.10
C TYR A 265 -4.40 24.19 -6.32
N ALA A 266 -3.45 24.43 -7.23
CA ALA A 266 -2.94 25.76 -7.54
C ALA A 266 -4.04 26.68 -8.10
N LYS A 267 -4.93 26.14 -8.92
CA LYS A 267 -6.09 26.85 -9.50
C LYS A 267 -7.36 26.74 -8.67
N LYS A 268 -7.32 26.00 -7.56
CA LYS A 268 -8.48 25.59 -6.75
C LYS A 268 -9.63 25.03 -7.59
N ASP A 269 -9.32 24.37 -8.69
CA ASP A 269 -10.30 23.89 -9.67
C ASP A 269 -10.28 22.36 -9.72
N LYS A 270 -11.34 21.75 -9.18
CA LYS A 270 -11.53 20.30 -9.17
C LYS A 270 -11.75 19.72 -10.57
N ASP A 271 -12.17 20.51 -11.56
CA ASP A 271 -12.52 20.00 -12.87
C ASP A 271 -11.27 19.69 -13.72
N ILE A 272 -10.08 20.07 -13.22
CA ILE A 272 -8.77 19.70 -13.76
C ILE A 272 -8.44 18.22 -13.53
N ILE A 273 -8.97 17.61 -12.46
CA ILE A 273 -8.74 16.19 -12.17
C ILE A 273 -9.87 15.34 -12.73
N PHE A 274 -9.50 14.36 -13.57
CA PHE A 274 -10.44 13.41 -14.14
C PHE A 274 -10.36 12.08 -13.38
N GLY A 275 -11.24 11.93 -12.38
CA GLY A 275 -11.36 10.68 -11.65
C GLY A 275 -11.99 9.58 -12.50
N GLN A 276 -11.34 8.43 -12.59
CA GLN A 276 -11.90 7.26 -13.25
C GLN A 276 -12.84 6.52 -12.30
N ARG A 277 -14.08 6.27 -12.75
CA ARG A 277 -15.13 5.69 -11.91
C ARG A 277 -14.81 4.24 -11.58
N GLY A 278 -14.99 3.86 -10.31
CA GLY A 278 -14.83 2.51 -9.81
C GLY A 278 -15.31 2.39 -8.36
N VAL A 279 -15.66 1.18 -7.94
CA VAL A 279 -16.03 0.89 -6.54
C VAL A 279 -14.80 1.12 -5.67
N SER A 280 -14.90 1.95 -4.64
CA SER A 280 -13.80 2.20 -3.72
C SER A 280 -13.85 1.33 -2.46
N GLY A 281 -15.05 0.90 -2.07
CA GLY A 281 -15.29 0.31 -0.75
C GLY A 281 -15.08 1.30 0.41
N ARG A 282 -15.10 2.61 0.15
CA ARG A 282 -15.11 3.67 1.18
C ARG A 282 -16.32 4.59 0.98
N SER A 283 -16.82 5.17 2.07
CA SER A 283 -17.98 6.07 2.07
C SER A 283 -17.67 7.50 1.60
N ALA A 284 -16.39 7.90 1.63
CA ALA A 284 -15.95 9.26 1.27
C ALA A 284 -14.64 9.24 0.49
N ALA A 285 -14.40 10.32 -0.27
CA ALA A 285 -13.13 10.55 -0.94
C ALA A 285 -11.99 10.79 0.06
N PRO A 286 -10.72 10.56 -0.33
CA PRO A 286 -9.54 10.94 0.45
C PRO A 286 -9.53 12.39 0.90
N ARG A 287 -8.85 12.66 2.01
CA ARG A 287 -8.82 13.97 2.66
C ARG A 287 -8.36 15.10 1.74
N LEU A 288 -7.32 14.89 0.93
CA LEU A 288 -6.85 15.89 -0.03
C LEU A 288 -7.95 16.22 -1.05
N LEU A 289 -8.59 15.22 -1.66
CA LEU A 289 -9.68 15.47 -2.60
C LEU A 289 -10.86 16.21 -1.95
N GLN A 290 -11.22 15.86 -0.71
CA GLN A 290 -12.25 16.61 0.03
C GLN A 290 -11.86 18.08 0.25
N GLN A 291 -10.58 18.37 0.52
CA GLN A 291 -10.10 19.75 0.67
C GLN A 291 -10.19 20.51 -0.65
N LEU A 292 -9.70 19.93 -1.75
CA LEU A 292 -9.81 20.52 -3.07
C LEU A 292 -11.26 20.84 -3.43
N PHE A 293 -12.19 19.90 -3.21
CA PHE A 293 -13.60 20.11 -3.50
C PHE A 293 -14.24 21.24 -2.69
N ARG A 294 -13.73 21.52 -1.47
CA ARG A 294 -14.17 22.67 -0.67
C ARG A 294 -13.59 23.98 -1.23
N LEU A 295 -12.32 23.99 -1.61
CA LEU A 295 -11.65 25.16 -2.19
C LEU A 295 -12.32 25.61 -3.50
N SER A 296 -12.73 24.67 -4.35
CA SER A 296 -13.42 25.01 -5.60
C SER A 296 -14.80 25.64 -5.38
N ARG A 297 -15.51 25.24 -4.31
CA ARG A 297 -16.83 25.81 -4.00
C ARG A 297 -16.76 27.21 -3.42
N SER A 298 -15.68 27.56 -2.71
CA SER A 298 -15.54 28.91 -2.14
C SER A 298 -15.39 30.00 -3.19
N GLU A 299 -14.79 29.71 -4.36
CA GLU A 299 -14.66 30.67 -5.47
C GLU A 299 -15.98 30.87 -6.23
N GLU A 300 -16.85 29.86 -6.27
CA GLU A 300 -18.20 30.00 -6.87
C GLU A 300 -19.12 30.93 -6.06
N THR A 301 -18.76 31.25 -4.81
CA THR A 301 -19.60 32.02 -3.86
C THR A 301 -19.09 33.41 -3.51
N GLU A 302 -18.00 33.91 -4.11
CA GLU A 302 -17.66 35.34 -3.95
C GLU A 302 -18.70 36.19 -4.69
N PRO A 303 -19.49 37.02 -3.98
CA PRO A 303 -20.42 37.92 -4.64
C PRO A 303 -19.61 38.94 -5.45
N VAL A 304 -19.92 39.06 -6.74
CA VAL A 304 -19.53 40.21 -7.55
C VAL A 304 -20.01 41.45 -6.80
N SER A 305 -19.07 42.22 -6.22
CA SER A 305 -19.37 43.45 -5.51
C SER A 305 -20.15 44.40 -6.43
N PRO A 306 -21.37 44.83 -6.07
CA PRO A 306 -22.08 45.84 -6.83
C PRO A 306 -21.53 47.21 -6.43
N LEU A 307 -20.35 47.56 -6.96
CA LEU A 307 -19.80 48.92 -6.84
C LEU A 307 -19.22 49.37 -8.17
N GLU A 308 -20.10 49.53 -9.16
CA GLU A 308 -19.91 50.52 -10.22
C GLU A 308 -21.25 51.20 -10.50
N GLY A 309 -21.33 52.50 -10.23
CA GLY A 309 -22.44 53.33 -10.71
C GLY A 309 -23.24 54.11 -9.66
N MET A 310 -22.59 54.79 -8.72
CA MET A 310 -23.18 56.03 -8.18
C MET A 310 -22.13 57.14 -8.22
N THR A 311 -22.15 57.87 -9.33
CA THR A 311 -21.55 59.20 -9.45
C THR A 311 -22.27 60.16 -8.50
N PRO A 312 -21.55 61.01 -7.75
CA PRO A 312 -22.17 62.11 -7.03
C PRO A 312 -22.44 63.25 -8.02
N GLU A 313 -23.68 63.37 -8.50
CA GLU A 313 -24.12 64.61 -9.13
C GLU A 313 -24.44 65.64 -8.05
N GLN A 314 -23.72 66.76 -8.17
CA GLN A 314 -23.90 67.98 -7.42
C GLN A 314 -25.13 68.74 -7.95
N SER A 315 -25.70 69.56 -7.04
CA SER A 315 -26.48 70.79 -7.28
C SER A 315 -27.77 70.69 -8.10
N ASP A 316 -28.90 71.13 -7.50
CA ASP A 316 -29.37 72.49 -7.79
C ASP A 316 -30.43 73.01 -6.80
N ASP A 317 -30.46 74.33 -6.77
CA ASP A 317 -31.23 75.33 -6.04
C ASP A 317 -32.78 75.24 -6.08
N ARG A 318 -33.38 75.89 -5.07
CA ARG A 318 -34.62 76.72 -5.10
C ARG A 318 -35.96 76.06 -5.49
N PHE A 319 -36.85 75.84 -4.50
CA PHE A 319 -38.01 76.69 -4.13
C PHE A 319 -38.88 75.96 -3.08
#